data_AF-A0A919AZ97-F1
#
_entry.id   AF-A0A919AZ97-F1
#
_cell.length_a   1.000
_cell.length_b   1.000
_cell.length_c   1.000
_cell.angle_alpha   90.00
_cell.angle_beta   90.00
_cell.angle_gamma   90.00
#
_symmetry.space_group_name_H-M   'P 1'
#
loop_
_entity.id
_entity.type
_entity.pdbx_description
1 polymer ?
#
loop_
_entity_poly.entity_id
_entity_poly.type
_entity_poly.pdbx_seq_one_letter_code
_entity_poly.pdbx_strand_id
1 'polypeptide(L)'
;MGVVSARAYSEAMTRFSHERYCDEILHQSDELRAAVRGADLTATVPTCPDWTLTQLALHVSSAHRGISEIVRRRITEFTPPSGAEDAAASTEPFDPERLDAWLAEGAQMVVDVLREAGPDAHVWTFGPEQKSSFWARRMTHETVMHRADAALAAGVEFTVAPDVAADCLDEWLEIVSSPMAQAYRPELKELLGAGRTLHLHATDTPAELNAEWFIDATGETVEFRRAHEKAAVAVRGPLTDLLLLFYRRLPADTAGVEVIGDRAVLDHWLEHARF
;
A
#
# COMPACT_ATOMS: atom_id res chain seq x y z
N MET A 1 -13.32 19.23 34.46
CA MET A 1 -13.61 19.58 33.06
C MET A 1 -12.38 19.17 32.27
N GLY A 2 -12.20 17.91 31.87
CA GLY A 2 -13.10 17.14 31.01
C GLY A 2 -12.43 17.08 29.63
N VAL A 3 -11.20 16.52 29.57
CA VAL A 3 -10.51 16.27 28.30
C VAL A 3 -11.27 15.15 27.61
N VAL A 4 -11.94 15.50 26.52
CA VAL A 4 -12.69 14.59 25.68
C VAL A 4 -11.68 13.67 24.99
N SER A 5 -11.53 12.49 25.60
CA SER A 5 -11.47 11.18 24.95
C SER A 5 -10.87 11.11 23.54
N ALA A 6 -9.69 10.51 23.45
CA ALA A 6 -9.35 9.65 22.32
C ALA A 6 -10.44 8.57 22.20
N ARG A 7 -11.47 8.83 21.39
CA ARG A 7 -12.64 7.95 21.27
C ARG A 7 -12.65 7.30 19.90
N ALA A 8 -12.40 5.99 19.93
CA ALA A 8 -12.84 4.98 18.97
C ALA A 8 -12.10 4.85 17.61
N TYR A 9 -10.82 4.53 17.64
CA TYR A 9 -10.21 3.67 16.60
C TYR A 9 -10.29 2.22 17.07
N SER A 10 -11.47 1.58 17.04
CA SER A 10 -11.62 0.14 17.27
C SER A 10 -13.09 -0.29 17.16
N GLU A 11 -13.59 -0.40 15.93
CA GLU A 11 -14.54 -1.47 15.60
C GLU A 11 -14.00 -2.20 14.35
N ALA A 12 -13.19 -3.22 14.65
CA ALA A 12 -12.74 -4.34 13.82
C ALA A 12 -12.22 -4.05 12.39
N MET A 13 -11.09 -3.34 12.29
CA MET A 13 -10.12 -3.68 11.25
C MET A 13 -9.50 -5.04 11.62
N THR A 14 -9.85 -6.09 10.88
CA THR A 14 -9.31 -7.42 11.16
C THR A 14 -7.92 -7.53 10.56
N ARG A 15 -6.90 -7.11 11.32
CA ARG A 15 -5.50 -7.33 10.96
C ARG A 15 -5.22 -8.83 10.86
N PHE A 16 -4.38 -9.22 9.91
CA PHE A 16 -3.94 -10.60 9.79
C PHE A 16 -2.98 -10.97 10.92
N SER A 17 -2.81 -12.28 11.14
CA SER A 17 -1.69 -12.74 11.95
C SER A 17 -0.37 -12.36 11.27
N HIS A 18 0.67 -12.17 12.07
CA HIS A 18 2.03 -11.91 11.57
C HIS A 18 2.50 -12.98 10.59
N GLU A 19 2.18 -14.25 10.88
CA GLU A 19 2.50 -15.37 10.00
C GLU A 19 1.78 -15.27 8.65
N ARG A 20 0.50 -14.87 8.66
CA ARG A 20 -0.25 -14.68 7.42
C ARG A 20 0.33 -13.54 6.58
N TYR A 21 0.78 -12.43 7.18
CA TYR A 21 1.50 -11.40 6.42
C TYR A 21 2.82 -11.92 5.84
N CYS A 22 3.54 -12.77 6.58
CA CYS A 22 4.76 -13.40 6.06
C CYS A 22 4.48 -14.32 4.85
N ASP A 23 3.41 -15.12 4.90
CA ASP A 23 2.96 -15.94 3.78
C ASP A 23 2.56 -15.09 2.57
N GLU A 24 1.86 -13.97 2.82
CA GLU A 24 1.42 -13.06 1.77
C GLU A 24 2.61 -12.38 1.08
N ILE A 25 3.67 -12.00 1.81
CA ILE A 25 4.89 -11.46 1.19
C ILE A 25 5.48 -12.45 0.18
N LEU A 26 5.58 -13.75 0.54
CA LEU A 26 6.08 -14.77 -0.39
C LEU A 26 5.15 -14.94 -1.59
N HIS A 27 3.85 -15.09 -1.34
CA HIS A 27 2.86 -15.28 -2.40
C HIS A 27 2.86 -14.11 -3.39
N GLN A 28 2.80 -12.87 -2.89
CA GLN A 28 2.78 -11.66 -3.71
C GLN A 28 4.09 -11.46 -4.47
N SER A 29 5.22 -11.86 -3.89
CA SER A 29 6.51 -11.82 -4.57
C SER A 29 6.61 -12.85 -5.70
N ASP A 30 6.04 -14.04 -5.52
CA ASP A 30 5.98 -15.05 -6.58
C ASP A 30 5.07 -14.62 -7.73
N GLU A 31 3.94 -13.99 -7.43
CA GLU A 31 3.05 -13.43 -8.44
C GLU A 31 3.68 -12.22 -9.17
N LEU A 32 4.43 -11.36 -8.46
CA LEU A 32 5.24 -10.31 -9.07
C LEU A 32 6.29 -10.91 -10.04
N ARG A 33 7.02 -11.94 -9.60
CA ARG A 33 7.97 -12.64 -10.46
C ARG A 33 7.31 -13.23 -11.69
N ALA A 34 6.11 -13.79 -11.56
CA ALA A 34 5.34 -14.32 -12.68
C ALA A 34 4.97 -13.23 -13.69
N ALA A 35 4.54 -12.05 -13.22
CA ALA A 35 4.21 -10.91 -14.09
C ALA A 35 5.44 -10.35 -14.83
N VAL A 36 6.61 -10.37 -14.18
CA VAL A 36 7.89 -9.90 -14.77
C VAL A 36 8.46 -10.91 -15.77
N ARG A 37 8.25 -12.21 -15.55
CA ARG A 37 8.85 -13.27 -16.37
C ARG A 37 8.32 -13.24 -17.81
N GLY A 38 9.22 -12.96 -18.76
CA GLY A 38 8.90 -12.90 -20.19
C GLY A 38 8.34 -11.54 -20.65
N ALA A 39 8.21 -10.56 -19.75
CA ALA A 39 7.87 -9.18 -20.10
C ALA A 39 9.08 -8.41 -20.67
N ASP A 40 8.82 -7.28 -21.32
CA ASP A 40 9.87 -6.33 -21.69
C ASP A 40 10.38 -5.60 -20.44
N LEU A 41 11.56 -6.03 -19.96
CA LEU A 41 12.20 -5.46 -18.78
C LEU A 41 12.61 -3.99 -18.91
N THR A 42 12.63 -3.46 -20.14
CA THR A 42 12.94 -2.06 -20.44
C THR A 42 11.69 -1.18 -20.56
N ALA A 43 10.49 -1.78 -20.58
CA ALA A 43 9.24 -1.06 -20.66
C ALA A 43 9.09 -0.08 -19.49
N THR A 44 8.66 1.14 -19.80
CA THR A 44 8.28 2.15 -18.81
C THR A 44 7.04 1.69 -18.05
N VAL A 45 7.07 1.80 -16.72
CA VAL A 45 5.93 1.49 -15.87
C VAL A 45 4.93 2.65 -15.92
N PRO A 46 3.68 2.46 -16.38
CA PRO A 46 2.74 3.58 -16.59
C PRO A 46 2.42 4.39 -15.33
N THR A 47 2.48 3.74 -14.17
CA THR A 47 2.13 4.31 -12.86
C THR A 47 3.34 4.89 -12.13
N CYS A 48 4.55 4.55 -12.59
CA CYS A 48 5.84 5.07 -12.13
C CYS A 48 6.69 5.42 -13.36
N PRO A 49 6.37 6.51 -14.10
CA PRO A 49 6.89 6.77 -15.44
C PRO A 49 8.41 7.02 -15.49
N ASP A 50 9.04 7.27 -14.35
CA ASP A 50 10.50 7.41 -14.23
C ASP A 50 11.22 6.04 -14.15
N TRP A 51 10.47 4.93 -14.03
CA TRP A 51 11.00 3.60 -13.82
C TRP A 51 10.73 2.69 -15.02
N THR A 52 11.73 1.87 -15.35
CA THR A 52 11.56 0.65 -16.13
C THR A 52 11.02 -0.48 -15.26
N LEU A 53 10.48 -1.53 -15.89
CA LEU A 53 10.04 -2.74 -15.17
C LEU A 53 11.18 -3.37 -14.35
N THR A 54 12.42 -3.32 -14.85
CA THR A 54 13.62 -3.71 -14.08
C THR A 54 13.75 -2.91 -12.80
N GLN A 55 13.65 -1.58 -12.87
CA GLN A 55 13.83 -0.70 -11.71
C GLN A 55 12.73 -0.90 -10.67
N LEU A 56 11.49 -1.11 -11.11
CA LEU A 56 10.38 -1.48 -10.23
C LEU A 56 10.66 -2.79 -9.48
N ALA A 57 11.10 -3.83 -10.18
CA ALA A 57 11.44 -5.11 -9.55
C ALA A 57 12.62 -4.99 -8.56
N LEU A 58 13.66 -4.23 -8.93
CA LEU A 58 14.78 -3.97 -8.04
C LEU A 58 14.37 -3.16 -6.81
N HIS A 59 13.46 -2.19 -6.95
CA HIS A 59 12.91 -1.43 -5.83
C HIS A 59 12.24 -2.35 -4.80
N VAL A 60 11.37 -3.27 -5.23
CA VAL A 60 10.68 -4.19 -4.32
C VAL A 60 11.67 -5.06 -3.54
N SER A 61 12.66 -5.65 -4.22
CA SER A 61 13.68 -6.47 -3.54
C SER A 61 14.57 -5.63 -2.61
N SER A 62 14.91 -4.40 -3.00
CA SER A 62 15.66 -3.46 -2.16
C SER A 62 14.87 -3.06 -0.92
N ALA A 63 13.55 -2.84 -1.03
CA ALA A 63 12.67 -2.58 0.10
C ALA A 63 12.69 -3.77 1.08
N HIS A 64 12.49 -5.00 0.59
CA HIS A 64 12.58 -6.21 1.43
C HIS A 64 13.93 -6.32 2.15
N ARG A 65 15.05 -6.05 1.46
CA ARG A 65 16.40 -6.09 2.04
C ARG A 65 16.62 -4.99 3.08
N GLY A 66 16.16 -3.77 2.82
CA GLY A 66 16.23 -2.67 3.77
C GLY A 66 15.46 -2.97 5.06
N ILE A 67 14.25 -3.49 4.94
CA ILE A 67 13.45 -3.92 6.10
C ILE A 67 14.09 -5.12 6.80
N SER A 68 14.70 -6.03 6.05
CA SER A 68 15.42 -7.16 6.63
C SER A 68 16.54 -6.70 7.57
N GLU A 69 17.27 -5.66 7.17
CA GLU A 69 18.34 -5.06 7.97
C GLU A 69 17.79 -4.37 9.23
N ILE A 70 16.71 -3.59 9.10
CA ILE A 70 16.04 -2.94 10.23
C ILE A 70 15.63 -3.97 11.29
N VAL A 71 14.97 -5.04 10.86
CA VAL A 71 14.44 -6.07 11.75
C VAL A 71 15.57 -6.90 12.37
N ARG A 72 16.50 -7.39 11.55
CA ARG A 72 17.63 -8.23 12.00
C ARG A 72 18.50 -7.51 13.03
N ARG A 73 18.79 -6.23 12.81
CA ARG A 73 19.64 -5.43 13.71
C ARG A 73 18.87 -4.76 14.84
N ARG A 74 17.54 -4.89 14.86
CA ARG A 74 16.64 -4.18 15.78
C ARG A 74 16.94 -2.69 15.84
N ILE A 75 17.06 -2.06 14.66
CA ILE A 75 17.22 -0.61 14.55
C ILE A 75 15.95 0.02 15.13
N THR A 76 16.08 0.96 16.07
CA THR A 76 14.95 1.64 16.76
C THR A 76 14.82 3.12 16.42
N GLU A 77 15.74 3.65 15.60
CA GLU A 77 15.74 5.05 15.16
C GLU A 77 15.79 5.13 13.65
N PHE A 78 15.26 6.23 13.09
CA PHE A 78 15.30 6.44 11.65
C PHE A 78 16.76 6.48 11.19
N THR A 79 17.11 5.58 10.28
CA THR A 79 18.39 5.61 9.59
C THR A 79 18.10 5.89 8.13
N PRO A 80 18.60 7.01 7.55
CA PRO A 80 18.47 7.25 6.12
C PRO A 80 18.99 6.05 5.34
N PRO A 81 18.35 5.65 4.22
CA PRO A 81 18.84 4.55 3.41
C PRO A 81 20.30 4.77 3.04
N SER A 82 21.16 3.79 3.34
CA SER A 82 22.51 3.75 2.79
C SER A 82 22.52 2.74 1.64
N GLY A 83 22.57 3.22 0.40
CA GLY A 83 22.82 2.39 -0.78
C GLY A 83 21.65 1.60 -1.39
N ALA A 84 20.41 1.70 -0.89
CA ALA A 84 19.24 1.10 -1.56
C ALA A 84 18.89 1.79 -2.91
N GLU A 85 19.31 3.05 -3.06
CA GLU A 85 19.18 3.83 -4.30
C GLU A 85 20.11 3.31 -5.42
N ASP A 86 21.19 2.60 -5.09
CA ASP A 86 22.23 2.22 -6.07
C ASP A 86 21.82 1.09 -7.03
N ALA A 87 20.90 0.19 -6.61
CA ALA A 87 20.45 -0.91 -7.48
C ALA A 87 19.44 -0.42 -8.54
N ALA A 88 18.48 0.44 -8.13
CA ALA A 88 17.52 1.06 -9.05
C ALA A 88 18.15 2.14 -9.95
N ALA A 89 19.31 2.68 -9.55
CA ALA A 89 20.12 3.60 -10.37
C ALA A 89 20.98 2.89 -11.43
N SER A 90 21.09 1.55 -11.39
CA SER A 90 21.82 0.80 -12.41
C SER A 90 21.10 0.88 -13.75
N THR A 91 21.83 1.34 -14.77
CA THR A 91 21.35 1.43 -16.17
C THR A 91 21.80 0.27 -17.04
N GLU A 92 22.54 -0.70 -16.47
CA GLU A 92 22.95 -1.89 -17.20
C GLU A 92 21.78 -2.87 -17.35
N PRO A 93 21.63 -3.53 -18.52
CA PRO A 93 20.61 -4.54 -18.71
C PRO A 93 20.75 -5.65 -17.66
N PHE A 94 19.71 -5.84 -16.85
CA PHE A 94 19.69 -6.93 -15.89
C PHE A 94 19.42 -8.24 -16.63
N ASP A 95 20.24 -9.25 -16.33
CA ASP A 95 19.94 -10.61 -16.74
C ASP A 95 18.60 -11.07 -16.13
N PRO A 96 17.62 -11.50 -16.94
CA PRO A 96 16.28 -11.85 -16.44
C PRO A 96 16.28 -12.94 -15.37
N GLU A 97 17.14 -13.96 -15.51
CA GLU A 97 17.25 -15.05 -14.53
C GLU A 97 17.81 -14.53 -13.19
N ARG A 98 18.83 -13.67 -13.25
CA ARG A 98 19.36 -13.00 -12.07
C ARG A 98 18.34 -12.09 -11.39
N LEU A 99 17.50 -11.37 -12.14
CA LEU A 99 16.44 -10.53 -11.58
C LEU A 99 15.38 -11.37 -10.86
N ASP A 100 14.94 -12.47 -11.46
CA ASP A 100 13.99 -13.40 -10.85
C ASP A 100 14.54 -13.99 -9.53
N ALA A 101 15.81 -14.43 -9.54
CA ALA A 101 16.48 -14.91 -8.35
C ALA A 101 16.59 -13.82 -7.26
N TRP A 102 16.93 -12.58 -7.67
CA TRP A 102 17.07 -11.46 -6.74
C TRP A 102 15.75 -11.10 -6.05
N LEU A 103 14.62 -11.15 -6.74
CA LEU A 103 13.29 -10.98 -6.15
C LEU A 103 12.98 -12.09 -5.14
N ALA A 104 13.20 -13.36 -5.53
CA ALA A 104 12.94 -14.51 -4.67
C ALA A 104 13.77 -14.46 -3.37
N GLU A 105 15.06 -14.17 -3.49
CA GLU A 105 15.96 -14.00 -2.34
C GLU A 105 15.62 -12.77 -1.48
N GLY A 106 15.04 -11.72 -2.08
CA GLY A 106 14.49 -10.55 -1.37
C GLY A 106 13.38 -10.94 -0.41
N ALA A 107 12.36 -11.57 -0.97
CA ALA A 107 11.16 -12.00 -0.26
C ALA A 107 11.49 -13.01 0.85
N GLN A 108 12.33 -14.01 0.55
CA GLN A 108 12.73 -15.01 1.55
C GLN A 108 13.49 -14.37 2.71
N MET A 109 14.42 -13.45 2.43
CA MET A 109 15.23 -12.80 3.45
C MET A 109 14.38 -12.00 4.44
N VAL A 110 13.40 -11.23 3.95
CA VAL A 110 12.56 -10.40 4.83
C VAL A 110 11.62 -11.27 5.66
N VAL A 111 11.07 -12.33 5.06
CA VAL A 111 10.18 -13.26 5.75
C VAL A 111 10.91 -14.04 6.84
N ASP A 112 12.13 -14.53 6.57
CA ASP A 112 12.93 -15.25 7.55
C ASP A 112 13.18 -14.40 8.81
N VAL A 113 13.60 -13.14 8.63
CA VAL A 113 13.89 -12.28 9.79
C VAL A 113 12.62 -11.82 10.51
N LEU A 114 11.51 -11.63 9.79
CA LEU A 114 10.22 -11.29 10.40
C LEU A 114 9.69 -12.46 11.24
N ARG A 115 9.80 -13.69 10.74
CA ARG A 115 9.43 -14.91 11.47
C ARG A 115 10.32 -15.12 12.70
N GLU A 116 11.64 -14.97 12.55
CA GLU A 116 12.59 -15.10 13.65
C GLU A 116 12.36 -14.05 14.75
N ALA A 117 12.11 -12.80 14.36
CA ALA A 117 11.87 -11.72 15.31
C ALA A 117 10.52 -11.86 16.04
N GLY A 118 9.53 -12.47 15.41
CA GLY A 118 8.14 -12.50 15.87
C GLY A 118 7.46 -11.13 15.76
N PRO A 119 6.15 -11.01 16.06
CA PRO A 119 5.37 -9.79 15.85
C PRO A 119 5.71 -8.61 16.78
N ASP A 120 6.19 -8.91 17.99
CA ASP A 120 6.36 -7.91 19.04
C ASP A 120 7.79 -7.34 19.12
N ALA A 121 8.68 -7.71 18.21
CA ALA A 121 10.05 -7.20 18.20
C ALA A 121 10.04 -5.67 18.01
N HIS A 122 10.63 -4.96 18.97
CA HIS A 122 10.71 -3.51 18.92
C HIS A 122 11.73 -3.06 17.87
N VAL A 123 11.24 -2.34 16.86
CA VAL A 123 12.03 -1.83 15.73
C VAL A 123 11.45 -0.49 15.29
N TRP A 124 12.27 0.29 14.61
CA TRP A 124 11.90 1.56 14.03
C TRP A 124 10.85 1.35 12.96
N THR A 125 9.79 2.13 12.99
CA THR A 125 8.80 2.24 11.92
C THR A 125 8.47 3.70 11.66
N PHE A 126 7.81 3.97 10.53
CA PHE A 126 7.29 5.31 10.27
C PHE A 126 5.90 5.59 10.85
N GLY A 127 5.33 4.63 11.61
CA GLY A 127 4.01 4.72 12.23
C GLY A 127 4.07 4.78 13.75
N PRO A 128 2.92 4.94 14.43
CA PRO A 128 2.86 4.88 15.89
C PRO A 128 3.20 3.48 16.42
N GLU A 129 3.00 2.43 15.62
CA GLU A 129 3.35 1.05 15.97
C GLU A 129 4.84 0.80 15.71
N GLN A 130 5.66 0.82 16.76
CA GLN A 130 7.10 0.56 16.69
C GLN A 130 7.42 -0.93 16.88
N LYS A 131 6.90 -1.77 15.99
CA LYS A 131 7.00 -3.25 16.03
C LYS A 131 7.25 -3.86 14.65
N SER A 132 7.83 -5.07 14.61
CA SER A 132 8.04 -5.84 13.37
C SER A 132 6.73 -6.20 12.64
N SER A 133 5.61 -6.36 13.35
CA SER A 133 4.28 -6.58 12.75
C SER A 133 3.88 -5.48 11.78
N PHE A 134 4.27 -4.23 12.04
CA PHE A 134 4.08 -3.12 11.12
C PHE A 134 4.76 -3.38 9.78
N TRP A 135 6.02 -3.84 9.82
CA TRP A 135 6.78 -4.11 8.59
C TRP A 135 6.29 -5.34 7.84
N ALA A 136 5.77 -6.36 8.53
CA ALA A 136 5.14 -7.50 7.86
C ALA A 136 3.93 -7.05 7.04
N ARG A 137 3.06 -6.23 7.63
CA ARG A 137 1.91 -5.63 6.93
C ARG A 137 2.34 -4.70 5.80
N ARG A 138 3.31 -3.81 6.05
CA ARG A 138 3.76 -2.86 5.04
C ARG A 138 4.43 -3.51 3.84
N MET A 139 5.27 -4.52 4.06
CA MET A 139 5.92 -5.25 2.96
C MET A 139 4.94 -6.12 2.18
N THR A 140 3.87 -6.60 2.81
CA THR A 140 2.75 -7.22 2.09
C THR A 140 2.17 -6.23 1.08
N HIS A 141 1.71 -5.07 1.56
CA HIS A 141 0.98 -4.10 0.73
C HIS A 141 1.86 -3.35 -0.27
N GLU A 142 3.13 -3.07 0.07
CA GLU A 142 4.14 -2.60 -0.90
C GLU A 142 4.26 -3.58 -2.08
N THR A 143 4.35 -4.89 -1.78
CA THR A 143 4.51 -5.92 -2.82
C THR A 143 3.23 -6.07 -3.66
N VAL A 144 2.04 -6.04 -3.02
CA VAL A 144 0.74 -6.07 -3.73
C VAL A 144 0.64 -4.94 -4.76
N MET A 145 0.97 -3.70 -4.35
CA MET A 145 0.80 -2.55 -5.22
C MET A 145 1.84 -2.51 -6.34
N HIS A 146 3.10 -2.86 -6.06
CA HIS A 146 4.11 -2.94 -7.11
C HIS A 146 3.96 -4.15 -8.02
N ARG A 147 3.30 -5.23 -7.56
CA ARG A 147 2.81 -6.28 -8.45
C ARG A 147 1.74 -5.75 -9.40
N ALA A 148 0.83 -4.89 -8.95
CA ALA A 148 -0.13 -4.25 -9.85
C ALA A 148 0.57 -3.36 -10.89
N ASP A 149 1.57 -2.59 -10.47
CA ASP A 149 2.39 -1.76 -11.36
C ASP A 149 3.10 -2.62 -12.44
N ALA A 150 3.66 -3.77 -12.05
CA ALA A 150 4.28 -4.72 -12.96
C ALA A 150 3.27 -5.37 -13.91
N ALA A 151 2.10 -5.77 -13.42
CA ALA A 151 1.05 -6.37 -14.23
C ALA A 151 0.54 -5.38 -15.31
N LEU A 152 0.35 -4.12 -14.95
CA LEU A 152 -0.01 -3.05 -15.88
C LEU A 152 1.06 -2.82 -16.95
N ALA A 153 2.34 -2.80 -16.56
CA ALA A 153 3.45 -2.66 -17.51
C ALA A 153 3.57 -3.87 -18.46
N ALA A 154 3.34 -5.08 -17.95
CA ALA A 154 3.40 -6.31 -18.73
C ALA A 154 2.12 -6.61 -19.54
N GLY A 155 1.03 -5.87 -19.31
CA GLY A 155 -0.26 -6.09 -19.97
C GLY A 155 -0.95 -7.39 -19.56
N VAL A 156 -0.74 -7.85 -18.33
CA VAL A 156 -1.36 -9.06 -17.76
C VAL A 156 -2.41 -8.70 -16.72
N GLU A 157 -3.32 -9.65 -16.44
CA GLU A 157 -4.38 -9.46 -15.46
C GLU A 157 -3.80 -9.37 -14.04
N PHE A 158 -4.35 -8.46 -13.23
CA PHE A 158 -4.06 -8.35 -11.81
C PHE A 158 -5.32 -8.67 -11.01
N THR A 159 -5.20 -9.60 -10.07
CA THR A 159 -6.22 -9.90 -9.07
C THR A 159 -5.57 -10.03 -7.70
N VAL A 160 -6.30 -9.74 -6.64
CA VAL A 160 -5.83 -9.85 -5.27
C VAL A 160 -6.95 -10.40 -4.40
N ALA A 161 -6.61 -11.18 -3.36
CA ALA A 161 -7.59 -11.69 -2.43
C ALA A 161 -8.39 -10.52 -1.80
N PRO A 162 -9.73 -10.59 -1.71
CA PRO A 162 -10.54 -9.47 -1.25
C PRO A 162 -10.14 -8.93 0.12
N ASP A 163 -9.77 -9.80 1.06
CA ASP A 163 -9.34 -9.35 2.38
C ASP A 163 -7.96 -8.68 2.38
N VAL A 164 -7.03 -9.13 1.53
CA VAL A 164 -5.74 -8.45 1.33
C VAL A 164 -5.96 -7.06 0.71
N ALA A 165 -6.84 -6.94 -0.29
CA ALA A 165 -7.19 -5.66 -0.89
C ALA A 165 -7.84 -4.69 0.11
N ALA A 166 -8.76 -5.23 0.92
CA ALA A 166 -9.42 -4.47 1.97
C ALA A 166 -8.40 -3.99 3.04
N ASP A 167 -7.49 -4.86 3.49
CA ASP A 167 -6.45 -4.48 4.46
C ASP A 167 -5.43 -3.49 3.86
N CYS A 168 -5.18 -3.56 2.55
CA CYS A 168 -4.31 -2.61 1.84
C CYS A 168 -4.91 -1.19 1.85
N LEU A 169 -6.22 -1.06 1.60
CA LEU A 169 -6.93 0.21 1.71
C LEU A 169 -6.96 0.72 3.16
N ASP A 170 -7.13 -0.17 4.14
CA ASP A 170 -7.07 0.21 5.54
C ASP A 170 -5.69 0.74 5.95
N GLU A 171 -4.62 0.01 5.62
CA GLU A 171 -3.25 0.45 5.93
C GLU A 171 -2.98 1.80 5.28
N TRP A 172 -3.40 1.98 4.03
CA TRP A 172 -3.25 3.23 3.33
C TRP A 172 -3.89 4.40 4.07
N LEU A 173 -5.14 4.23 4.48
CA LEU A 173 -5.88 5.26 5.21
C LEU A 173 -5.24 5.53 6.58
N GLU A 174 -4.76 4.50 7.29
CA GLU A 174 -3.96 4.68 8.52
C GLU A 174 -2.70 5.52 8.26
N ILE A 175 -1.98 5.29 7.16
CA ILE A 175 -0.77 6.02 6.80
C ILE A 175 -1.11 7.48 6.46
N VAL A 176 -2.07 7.73 5.58
CA VAL A 176 -2.46 9.10 5.17
C VAL A 176 -3.00 9.91 6.34
N SER A 177 -3.72 9.28 7.27
CA SER A 177 -4.22 9.91 8.49
C SER A 177 -3.15 10.14 9.56
N SER A 178 -1.96 9.54 9.43
CA SER A 178 -0.91 9.64 10.46
C SER A 178 -0.32 11.04 10.56
N PRO A 179 -0.18 11.61 11.77
CA PRO A 179 0.52 12.89 11.98
C PRO A 179 1.95 12.87 11.42
N MET A 180 2.57 11.70 11.41
CA MET A 180 3.91 11.51 10.91
C MET A 180 3.97 11.63 9.38
N ALA A 181 3.01 11.05 8.67
CA ALA A 181 2.90 11.22 7.23
C ALA A 181 2.71 12.70 6.87
N GLN A 182 1.86 13.42 7.60
CA GLN A 182 1.67 14.87 7.41
C GLN A 182 2.93 15.69 7.74
N ALA A 183 3.77 15.24 8.68
CA ALA A 183 5.02 15.90 9.01
C ALA A 183 6.06 15.73 7.90
N TYR A 184 6.14 14.54 7.29
CA TYR A 184 7.04 14.26 6.15
C TYR A 184 6.51 14.80 4.81
N ARG A 185 5.19 14.90 4.67
CA ARG A 185 4.48 15.36 3.47
C ARG A 185 3.44 16.42 3.87
N PRO A 186 3.86 17.67 4.11
CA PRO A 186 2.96 18.75 4.51
C PRO A 186 1.80 18.97 3.52
N GLU A 187 1.97 18.59 2.26
CA GLU A 187 0.97 18.65 1.19
C GLU A 187 -0.24 17.76 1.47
N LEU A 188 -0.15 16.75 2.34
CA LEU A 188 -1.32 15.96 2.76
C LEU A 188 -2.37 16.82 3.50
N LYS A 189 -1.99 17.99 4.04
CA LYS A 189 -2.96 18.95 4.59
C LYS A 189 -3.88 19.51 3.52
N GLU A 190 -3.45 19.51 2.26
CA GLU A 190 -4.31 19.91 1.14
C GLU A 190 -5.46 18.94 0.94
N LEU A 191 -5.47 17.73 1.52
CA LEU A 191 -6.65 16.85 1.54
C LEU A 191 -7.80 17.46 2.35
N LEU A 192 -7.50 18.31 3.33
CA LEU A 192 -8.48 18.81 4.31
C LEU A 192 -9.28 20.00 3.79
N GLY A 193 -10.60 19.99 3.99
CA GLY A 193 -11.47 21.09 3.57
C GLY A 193 -12.95 20.83 3.81
N ALA A 194 -13.72 21.91 3.87
CA ALA A 194 -15.16 21.84 4.09
C ALA A 194 -15.84 20.96 3.03
N GLY A 195 -16.71 20.05 3.47
CA GLY A 195 -17.48 19.16 2.60
C GLY A 195 -16.68 17.99 1.99
N ARG A 196 -15.39 17.82 2.30
CA ARG A 196 -14.58 16.73 1.76
C ARG A 196 -14.80 15.43 2.50
N THR A 197 -15.84 14.72 2.10
CA THR A 197 -16.15 13.38 2.58
C THR A 197 -16.25 12.42 1.40
N LEU A 198 -15.70 11.22 1.55
CA LEU A 198 -15.72 10.16 0.53
C LEU A 198 -16.31 8.87 1.12
N HIS A 199 -17.07 8.15 0.31
CA HIS A 199 -17.53 6.80 0.61
C HIS A 199 -17.00 5.84 -0.46
N LEU A 200 -16.22 4.83 -0.07
CA LEU A 200 -15.80 3.73 -0.94
C LEU A 200 -16.69 2.51 -0.65
N HIS A 201 -17.18 1.82 -1.68
CA HIS A 201 -18.08 0.67 -1.52
C HIS A 201 -17.78 -0.43 -2.56
N ALA A 202 -17.20 -1.54 -2.11
CA ALA A 202 -16.95 -2.70 -2.96
C ALA A 202 -18.22 -3.52 -3.27
N THR A 203 -18.47 -3.81 -4.55
CA THR A 203 -19.72 -4.43 -5.00
C THR A 203 -19.67 -5.96 -5.18
N ASP A 204 -18.49 -6.56 -5.05
CA ASP A 204 -18.19 -7.96 -5.37
C ASP A 204 -17.69 -8.77 -4.16
N THR A 205 -17.98 -8.30 -2.94
CA THR A 205 -17.47 -8.90 -1.70
C THR A 205 -18.58 -9.37 -0.77
N PRO A 206 -18.32 -10.38 0.10
CA PRO A 206 -19.25 -10.77 1.15
C PRO A 206 -19.47 -9.64 2.17
N ALA A 207 -20.68 -9.54 2.72
CA ALA A 207 -21.02 -8.51 3.71
C ALA A 207 -20.13 -8.57 4.96
N GLU A 208 -19.64 -9.76 5.32
CA GLU A 208 -18.78 -10.00 6.46
C GLU A 208 -17.40 -9.33 6.33
N LEU A 209 -16.95 -9.07 5.10
CA LEU A 209 -15.70 -8.35 4.87
C LEU A 209 -15.82 -6.85 5.19
N ASN A 210 -17.05 -6.32 5.18
CA ASN A 210 -17.34 -4.90 5.41
C ASN A 210 -16.43 -3.99 4.55
N ALA A 211 -16.38 -4.27 3.24
CA ALA A 211 -15.57 -3.54 2.26
C ALA A 211 -16.21 -2.20 1.88
N GLU A 212 -16.49 -1.39 2.89
CA GLU A 212 -17.01 -0.04 2.78
C GLU A 212 -16.24 0.90 3.71
N TRP A 213 -15.86 2.08 3.21
CA TRP A 213 -15.09 3.06 3.96
C TRP A 213 -15.75 4.43 3.88
N PHE A 214 -16.03 5.04 5.01
CA PHE A 214 -16.32 6.46 5.09
C PHE A 214 -15.05 7.19 5.49
N ILE A 215 -14.68 8.21 4.72
CA ILE A 215 -13.48 9.03 4.89
C ILE A 215 -13.93 10.47 5.07
N ASP A 216 -13.52 11.07 6.19
CA ASP A 216 -13.82 12.45 6.56
C ASP A 216 -12.53 13.28 6.56
N ALA A 217 -12.43 14.19 5.59
CA ALA A 217 -11.34 15.17 5.49
C ALA A 217 -11.85 16.59 5.82
N THR A 218 -12.94 16.74 6.58
CA THR A 218 -13.48 18.06 6.94
C THR A 218 -12.84 18.69 8.18
N GLY A 219 -12.17 17.86 9.01
CA GLY A 219 -11.53 18.28 10.25
C GLY A 219 -10.08 18.75 10.10
N GLU A 220 -9.33 18.67 11.20
CA GLU A 220 -7.89 19.01 11.26
C GLU A 220 -6.98 17.86 10.81
N THR A 221 -7.53 16.64 10.75
CA THR A 221 -6.88 15.42 10.26
C THR A 221 -7.88 14.61 9.45
N VAL A 222 -7.39 13.76 8.55
CA VAL A 222 -8.25 12.78 7.88
C VAL A 222 -8.66 11.71 8.89
N GLU A 223 -9.96 11.48 9.04
CA GLU A 223 -10.51 10.38 9.83
C GLU A 223 -11.19 9.38 8.89
N PHE A 224 -11.20 8.10 9.26
CA PHE A 224 -11.91 7.09 8.47
C PHE A 224 -12.44 5.97 9.35
N ARG A 225 -13.45 5.26 8.85
CA ARG A 225 -14.04 4.07 9.48
C ARG A 225 -14.69 3.17 8.45
N ARG A 226 -14.84 1.90 8.80
CA ARG A 226 -15.60 0.94 8.00
C ARG A 226 -17.11 1.17 8.17
N ALA A 227 -17.73 1.89 7.25
CA ALA A 227 -19.14 2.27 7.38
C ALA A 227 -19.82 2.55 6.04
N HIS A 228 -21.11 2.19 5.97
CA HIS A 228 -22.01 2.56 4.89
C HIS A 228 -22.67 3.90 5.21
N GLU A 229 -22.08 5.00 4.75
CA GLU A 229 -22.56 6.35 5.07
C GLU A 229 -22.59 7.25 3.84
N LYS A 230 -23.52 8.21 3.85
CA LYS A 230 -23.58 9.22 2.79
C LYS A 230 -22.40 10.17 2.93
N ALA A 231 -21.72 10.40 1.82
CA ALA A 231 -20.62 11.34 1.67
C ALA A 231 -20.90 12.34 0.54
N ALA A 232 -20.05 13.35 0.40
CA ALA A 232 -20.11 14.29 -0.73
C ALA A 232 -19.89 13.57 -2.06
N VAL A 233 -19.03 12.55 -2.07
CA VAL A 233 -18.84 11.62 -3.20
C VAL A 233 -18.83 10.18 -2.72
N ALA A 234 -19.51 9.30 -3.45
CA ALA A 234 -19.42 7.85 -3.29
C ALA A 234 -18.79 7.23 -4.54
N VAL A 235 -17.86 6.30 -4.34
CA VAL A 235 -17.21 5.52 -5.39
C VAL A 235 -17.48 4.05 -5.12
N ARG A 236 -18.13 3.38 -6.06
CA ARG A 236 -18.50 1.96 -5.93
C ARG A 236 -18.10 1.16 -7.15
N GLY A 237 -17.67 -0.07 -6.94
CA GLY A 237 -17.18 -0.96 -8.00
C GLY A 237 -16.51 -2.21 -7.41
N PRO A 238 -15.93 -3.09 -8.24
CA PRO A 238 -15.17 -4.23 -7.75
C PRO A 238 -14.04 -3.79 -6.81
N LEU A 239 -13.78 -4.53 -5.72
CA LEU A 239 -12.83 -4.12 -4.69
C LEU A 239 -11.42 -3.89 -5.24
N THR A 240 -10.96 -4.74 -6.15
CA THR A 240 -9.64 -4.60 -6.79
C THR A 240 -9.56 -3.29 -7.58
N ASP A 241 -10.62 -2.94 -8.33
CA ASP A 241 -10.64 -1.71 -9.11
C ASP A 241 -10.69 -0.47 -8.20
N LEU A 242 -11.43 -0.53 -7.09
CA LEU A 242 -11.44 0.54 -6.09
C LEU A 242 -10.06 0.73 -5.46
N LEU A 243 -9.38 -0.36 -5.09
CA LEU A 243 -8.00 -0.32 -4.58
C LEU A 243 -7.08 0.37 -5.60
N LEU A 244 -7.08 -0.10 -6.85
CA LEU A 244 -6.20 0.42 -7.89
C LEU A 244 -6.52 1.88 -8.24
N LEU A 245 -7.80 2.26 -8.29
CA LEU A 245 -8.22 3.65 -8.49
C LEU A 245 -7.73 4.54 -7.35
N PHE A 246 -7.93 4.13 -6.10
CA PHE A 246 -7.58 4.94 -4.93
C PHE A 246 -6.07 5.12 -4.78
N TYR A 247 -5.30 4.13 -5.23
CA TYR A 247 -3.85 4.19 -5.40
C TYR A 247 -3.41 4.78 -6.76
N ARG A 248 -4.34 5.29 -7.58
CA ARG A 248 -4.08 5.97 -8.86
C ARG A 248 -3.41 5.12 -9.95
N ARG A 249 -3.63 3.80 -9.91
CA ARG A 249 -3.27 2.86 -10.97
C ARG A 249 -4.33 2.71 -12.05
N LEU A 250 -5.58 3.04 -11.71
CA LEU A 250 -6.70 3.08 -12.65
C LEU A 250 -7.38 4.45 -12.64
N PRO A 251 -7.90 4.92 -13.79
CA PRO A 251 -8.63 6.17 -13.84
C PRO A 251 -10.04 5.99 -13.24
N ALA A 252 -10.64 7.07 -12.76
CA ALA A 252 -11.96 7.01 -12.12
C ALA A 252 -13.15 6.82 -13.07
N ASP A 253 -12.90 6.74 -14.39
CA ASP A 253 -13.85 6.33 -15.42
C ASP A 253 -13.66 4.87 -15.88
N THR A 254 -12.88 4.09 -15.13
CA THR A 254 -12.73 2.64 -15.33
C THR A 254 -14.11 1.97 -15.40
N ALA A 255 -14.27 1.06 -16.37
CA ALA A 255 -15.52 0.32 -16.53
C ALA A 255 -15.85 -0.50 -15.27
N GLY A 256 -17.09 -0.43 -14.79
CA GLY A 256 -17.51 -1.10 -13.56
C GLY A 256 -17.33 -0.25 -12.28
N VAL A 257 -16.65 0.89 -12.37
CA VAL A 257 -16.59 1.90 -11.31
C VAL A 257 -17.63 2.98 -11.56
N GLU A 258 -18.40 3.30 -10.54
CA GLU A 258 -19.40 4.37 -10.54
C GLU A 258 -19.03 5.44 -9.52
N VAL A 259 -18.98 6.70 -9.97
CA VAL A 259 -18.79 7.87 -9.11
C VAL A 259 -20.10 8.64 -9.00
N ILE A 260 -20.58 8.84 -7.77
CA ILE A 260 -21.89 9.42 -7.47
C ILE A 260 -21.70 10.61 -6.53
N GLY A 261 -22.26 11.76 -6.89
CA GLY A 261 -22.13 12.99 -6.12
C GLY A 261 -21.06 13.91 -6.69
N ASP A 262 -20.29 14.55 -5.81
CA ASP A 262 -19.32 15.58 -6.19
C ASP A 262 -17.97 14.97 -6.64
N ARG A 263 -17.86 14.68 -7.94
CA ARG A 263 -16.64 14.14 -8.57
C ARG A 263 -15.39 15.00 -8.27
N ALA A 264 -15.53 16.31 -8.07
CA ALA A 264 -14.38 17.18 -7.79
C ALA A 264 -13.71 16.84 -6.44
N VAL A 265 -14.48 16.34 -5.46
CA VAL A 265 -13.93 15.85 -4.17
C VAL A 265 -13.03 14.63 -4.39
N LEU A 266 -13.44 13.70 -5.26
CA LEU A 266 -12.63 12.53 -5.61
C LEU A 266 -11.37 12.94 -6.37
N ASP A 267 -11.49 13.78 -7.39
CA ASP A 267 -10.34 14.21 -8.19
C ASP A 267 -9.32 14.95 -7.32
N HIS A 268 -9.80 15.81 -6.41
CA HIS A 268 -8.95 16.51 -5.44
C HIS A 268 -8.23 15.52 -4.52
N TRP A 269 -8.93 14.50 -4.00
CA TRP A 269 -8.32 13.44 -3.19
C TRP A 269 -7.20 12.73 -3.96
N LEU A 270 -7.50 12.25 -5.17
CA LEU A 270 -6.53 11.53 -6.01
C LEU A 270 -5.35 12.43 -6.40
N GLU A 271 -5.55 13.73 -6.53
CA GLU A 271 -4.46 14.65 -6.81
C GLU A 271 -3.48 14.79 -5.64
N HIS A 272 -3.95 14.75 -4.40
CA HIS A 272 -3.14 15.10 -3.22
C HIS A 272 -2.69 13.89 -2.38
N ALA A 273 -3.39 12.75 -2.46
CA ALA A 273 -3.01 11.51 -1.78
C ALA A 273 -1.94 10.72 -2.58
N ARG A 274 -0.80 11.33 -2.91
CA ARG A 274 0.28 10.71 -3.72
C ARG A 274 1.41 10.15 -2.85
N PHE A 275 1.78 8.89 -3.09
CA PHE A 275 3.00 8.29 -2.56
C PHE A 275 3.92 7.82 -3.67
#